data_AF-A0A7Y2XZ12-F1
#
_entry.id   AF-A0A7Y2XZ12-F1
#
_cell.length_a   1.000
_cell.length_b   1.000
_cell.length_c   1.000
_cell.angle_alpha   90.00
_cell.angle_beta   90.00
_cell.angle_gamma   90.00
#
_symmetry.space_group_name_H-M   'P 1'
#
loop_
_entity.id
_entity.type
_entity.pdbx_description
1 polymer ?
#
loop_
_entity_poly.entity_id
_entity_poly.type
_entity_poly.pdbx_seq_one_letter_code
_entity_poly.pdbx_strand_id
1 'polypeptide(L)' 'MKSFTEIPDETLVTKVLQGESEAFAFNVDRYKGQIYNLMYRFSDTSEDAADMTQEVFCKAFER' A
#
# COMPACT_ATOMS: atom_id res chain seq x y z
N MET A 1 -9.33 -18.33 10.06
CA MET A 1 -8.43 -17.44 9.30
C MET A 1 -8.94 -16.03 9.52
N LYS A 2 -8.22 -15.14 10.22
CA LYS A 2 -8.70 -13.76 10.43
C LYS A 2 -8.81 -13.08 9.08
N SER A 3 -9.88 -12.33 8.86
CA SER A 3 -10.01 -11.55 7.64
C SER A 3 -8.93 -10.46 7.65
N PHE A 4 -8.18 -10.30 6.55
CA PHE A 4 -7.03 -9.38 6.48
C PHE A 4 -7.42 -7.90 6.74
N THR A 5 -8.71 -7.57 6.64
CA THR A 5 -9.30 -6.29 7.04
C THR A 5 -9.36 -6.04 8.56
N GLU A 6 -9.13 -7.04 9.40
CA GLU A 6 -9.28 -6.92 10.87
C GLU A 6 -7.96 -6.59 11.60
N ILE A 7 -6.82 -6.65 10.91
CA ILE A 7 -5.53 -6.30 11.52
C ILE A 7 -5.36 -4.78 11.50
N PRO A 8 -5.11 -4.12 12.65
CA PRO A 8 -4.82 -2.69 12.69
C PRO A 8 -3.56 -2.33 11.89
N ASP A 9 -3.55 -1.16 11.25
CA ASP A 9 -2.39 -0.72 10.45
C ASP A 9 -1.11 -0.66 11.28
N GLU A 10 -1.19 -0.19 12.52
CA GLU A 10 -0.08 -0.13 13.48
C GLU A 10 0.56 -1.51 13.72
N THR A 11 -0.26 -2.56 13.75
CA THR A 11 0.23 -3.94 13.91
C THR A 11 0.96 -4.40 12.65
N LEU A 12 0.44 -4.07 11.47
CA LEU A 12 1.08 -4.38 10.19
C LEU A 12 2.41 -3.64 10.06
N VAL A 13 2.46 -2.35 10.39
CA VAL A 13 3.68 -1.53 10.38
C VAL A 13 4.71 -2.09 11.36
N THR A 14 4.30 -2.44 12.58
CA THR A 14 5.21 -3.05 13.57
C THR A 14 5.84 -4.34 13.04
N LYS A 15 5.05 -5.21 12.39
CA LYS A 15 5.55 -6.44 11.76
C LYS A 15 6.55 -6.15 10.65
N VAL A 16 6.25 -5.19 9.76
CA VAL A 16 7.16 -4.78 8.70
C VAL A 16 8.50 -4.29 9.27
N LEU A 17 8.46 -3.44 10.31
CA LEU A 17 9.66 -2.94 10.98
C LEU A 17 10.47 -4.03 11.69
N GLN A 18 9.83 -5.14 12.07
CA GLN A 18 10.49 -6.32 12.65
C GLN A 18 11.09 -7.27 11.59
N GLY A 19 10.97 -6.94 10.30
CA GLY A 19 11.49 -7.72 9.19
C GLY A 19 10.47 -8.65 8.54
N GLU A 20 9.22 -8.68 9.00
CA GLU A 20 8.12 -9.40 8.34
C GLU A 20 7.60 -8.58 7.15
N SER A 21 8.39 -8.47 6.07
CA SER A 21 8.05 -7.67 4.88
C SER A 21 6.74 -8.06 4.22
N GLU A 22 6.34 -9.32 4.33
CA GLU A 22 5.06 -9.85 3.85
C GLU A 22 3.85 -9.14 4.47
N ALA A 23 3.99 -8.61 5.70
CA ALA A 23 2.94 -7.85 6.35
C ALA A 23 2.60 -6.55 5.62
N PHE A 24 3.53 -6.01 4.81
CA PHE A 24 3.30 -4.82 4.01
C PHE A 24 2.26 -5.05 2.90
N ALA A 25 2.14 -6.28 2.38
CA ALA A 25 1.15 -6.61 1.36
C ALA A 25 -0.29 -6.33 1.84
N PHE A 26 -0.56 -6.45 3.14
CA PHE A 26 -1.86 -6.12 3.71
C PHE A 26 -2.17 -4.62 3.69
N ASN A 27 -1.16 -3.77 3.88
CA ASN A 27 -1.31 -2.33 3.68
C ASN A 27 -1.57 -2.02 2.21
N VAL A 28 -0.80 -2.64 1.30
CA VAL A 28 -0.99 -2.47 -0.15
C VAL A 28 -2.40 -2.85 -0.56
N ASP A 29 -2.89 -4.03 -0.18
CA ASP A 29 -4.25 -4.47 -0.53
C ASP A 29 -5.34 -3.54 0.00
N ARG A 30 -5.15 -2.98 1.20
CA ARG A 30 -6.11 -2.05 1.83
C ARG A 30 -6.16 -0.70 1.12
N TYR A 31 -5.01 -0.18 0.72
CA TYR A 31 -4.91 1.21 0.24
C TYR A 31 -4.73 1.35 -1.27
N LYS A 32 -4.38 0.30 -2.01
CA LYS A 32 -4.08 0.39 -3.45
C LYS A 32 -5.18 1.04 -4.26
N GLY A 33 -6.45 0.71 -4.00
CA GLY A 33 -7.57 1.30 -4.73
C GLY A 33 -7.76 2.78 -4.42
N GLN A 34 -7.60 3.18 -3.15
CA GLN A 34 -7.75 4.59 -2.74
C GLN A 34 -6.62 5.46 -3.29
N ILE A 35 -5.38 4.96 -3.19
CA ILE A 35 -4.19 5.65 -3.69
C ILE A 35 -4.24 5.71 -5.22
N TYR A 36 -4.60 4.63 -5.90
CA TYR A 36 -4.79 4.63 -7.36
C TYR A 36 -5.83 5.66 -7.80
N ASN A 37 -7.00 5.69 -7.17
CA ASN A 37 -8.03 6.68 -7.49
C ASN A 37 -7.57 8.12 -7.23
N LEU A 38 -6.70 8.33 -6.23
CA LEU A 38 -6.09 9.64 -5.99
C LEU A 38 -5.09 10.00 -7.09
N MET A 39 -4.17 9.08 -7.43
CA MET A 39 -3.16 9.30 -8.48
C MET A 39 -3.81 9.53 -9.84
N TYR A 40 -4.86 8.77 -10.17
CA TYR A 40 -5.61 8.92 -11.41
C TYR A 40 -6.20 10.31 -11.63
N ARG A 41 -6.43 11.09 -10.57
CA ARG A 41 -6.89 12.49 -10.68
C ARG A 41 -5.79 13.46 -11.14
N PHE A 42 -4.53 13.03 -11.09
CA PHE A 42 -3.35 13.80 -11.45
C PHE A 42 -2.58 13.18 -12.62
N SER A 43 -3.03 12.03 -13.13
CA SER A 43 -2.41 11.30 -14.24
C SER A 43 -3.20 11.50 -15.53
N ASP A 44 -2.50 11.48 -16.67
CA ASP A 44 -3.13 11.54 -17.99
C ASP A 44 -3.64 10.16 -18.43
N THR A 45 -3.02 9.08 -17.94
CA THR A 45 -3.39 7.71 -18.26
C THR A 45 -3.56 6.84 -17.02
N SER A 46 -4.24 5.69 -17.18
CA SER A 46 -4.32 4.67 -16.12
C SER A 46 -2.97 4.02 -15.82
N GLU A 47 -2.07 3.97 -16.80
CA GLU A 47 -0.72 3.42 -16.64
C GLU A 47 0.12 4.32 -15.75
N ASP A 48 0.14 5.62 -16.03
CA ASP A 48 0.82 6.62 -15.19
C ASP A 48 0.26 6.59 -13.75
N ALA A 49 -1.05 6.45 -13.59
CA ALA A 49 -1.67 6.33 -12.27
C ALA A 49 -1.23 5.07 -11.52
N ALA A 50 -1.07 3.95 -12.22
CA ALA A 50 -0.58 2.70 -11.65
C ALA A 50 0.89 2.83 -11.22
N ASP A 51 1.74 3.43 -12.06
CA ASP A 51 3.15 3.65 -11.77
C ASP A 51 3.33 4.58 -10.57
N MET A 52 2.60 5.70 -10.53
CA MET A 52 2.60 6.61 -9.38
C MET A 52 2.13 5.92 -8.09
N THR A 53 1.12 5.06 -8.19
CA THR A 53 0.62 4.28 -7.04
C THR A 53 1.68 3.32 -6.52
N GLN A 54 2.36 2.63 -7.42
CA GLN A 54 3.45 1.73 -7.07
C GLN A 54 4.60 2.49 -6.41
N GLU A 55 5.01 3.64 -6.96
CA GLU A 55 6.08 4.46 -6.41
C GLU A 55 5.77 4.93 -4.99
N VAL A 56 4.51 5.30 -4.70
CA VAL A 56 4.06 5.66 -3.35
C VAL A 56 4.28 4.52 -2.36
N PHE A 57 3.93 3.28 -2.72
CA PHE A 57 4.15 2.13 -1.84
C PHE A 57 5.62 1.79 -1.67
N CYS A 58 6.44 1.86 -2.73
CA CYS A 58 7.88 1.65 -2.62
C CYS A 58 8.51 2.68 -1.66
N LYS A 59 8.18 3.97 -1.83
CA LYS A 59 8.66 5.04 -0.95
C LYS A 59 8.20 4.89 0.50
N ALA A 60 7.00 4.36 0.71
CA ALA A 60 6.47 4.10 2.06
C ALA A 60 7.14 2.89 2.73
N PHE A 61 7.66 1.93 1.96
CA PHE A 61 8.34 0.75 2.47
C PHE A 61 9.84 0.99 2.73
N GLU A 62 10.48 1.84 1.92
CA GLU A 62 11.90 2.18 2.04
C GLU A 62 12.23 3.16 3.18
N ARG A 63 11.21 3.79 3.79
CA ARG A 63 11.35 4.78 4.86
C ARG A 63 10.92 4.22 6.21
#